data_AF-A0A2T1DPI6-F1
#
_entry.id   AF-A0A2T1DPI6-F1
#
_cell.length_a   1.000
_cell.length_b   1.000
_cell.length_c   1.000
_cell.angle_alpha   90.00
_cell.angle_beta   90.00
_cell.angle_gamma   90.00
#
_symmetry.space_group_name_H-M   'P 1'
#
loop_
_entity.id
_entity.type
_entity.pdbx_description
1 polymer ?
#
loop_
_entity_poly.entity_id
_entity_poly.type
_entity_poly.pdbx_seq_one_letter_code
_entity_poly.pdbx_strand_id
1 'polypeptide(L)'
;MLTLNELVVPEVPEWQRFNEKLQSSVTLASLVLTAWQIGLWFARTLVEYQLNRRAKQPEIWSNCAHCGSRLHSKGFVSRRMLTIVGWVEWKRRVGRCPNRCVGSHVIPFDGALGISAYQQTSMELVRLGCLLAVFLPFELAVQLLAQLCGIGISETPCGTGCSSLGIKQYIS
;
A
#
# COMPACT_ATOMS: atom_id res chain seq x y z
N MET A 1 -21.28 -9.70 6.05
CA MET A 1 -21.10 -8.23 6.03
C MET A 1 -20.41 -7.92 7.35
N LEU A 2 -19.10 -7.65 7.37
CA LEU A 2 -18.44 -7.34 8.65
C LEU A 2 -18.96 -5.99 9.14
N THR A 3 -19.28 -5.90 10.42
CA THR A 3 -19.69 -4.64 11.05
C THR A 3 -18.45 -3.81 11.36
N LEU A 4 -18.57 -2.48 11.38
CA LEU A 4 -17.49 -1.55 11.75
C LEU A 4 -16.76 -1.95 13.06
N ASN A 5 -17.47 -2.61 13.98
CA ASN A 5 -16.94 -3.10 15.25
C ASN A 5 -15.92 -4.23 15.13
N GLU A 6 -15.93 -5.03 14.06
CA GLU A 6 -14.96 -6.12 13.88
C GLU A 6 -13.62 -5.62 13.28
N LEU A 7 -13.62 -4.43 12.66
CA LEU A 7 -12.42 -3.80 12.10
C LEU A 7 -11.73 -2.86 13.09
N VAL A 8 -12.49 -2.25 14.00
CA VAL A 8 -11.98 -1.42 15.09
C VAL A 8 -12.00 -2.24 16.38
N VAL A 9 -11.08 -3.20 16.48
CA VAL A 9 -10.91 -3.95 17.73
C VAL A 9 -10.19 -3.03 18.73
N PRO A 10 -10.76 -2.76 19.93
CA PRO A 10 -10.13 -1.89 20.93
C PRO A 10 -8.75 -2.34 21.42
N GLU A 11 -8.39 -3.60 21.16
CA GLU A 11 -7.15 -4.25 21.58
C GLU A 11 -5.97 -4.02 20.61
N VAL A 12 -6.19 -3.32 19.49
CA VAL A 12 -5.10 -3.01 18.55
C VAL A 12 -4.22 -1.89 19.15
N PRO A 13 -2.89 -2.09 19.30
CA PRO A 13 -1.99 -1.10 19.90
C PRO A 13 -2.04 0.26 19.19
N GLU A 14 -2.22 0.27 17.88
CA GLU A 14 -2.38 1.50 17.10
C GLU A 14 -3.62 2.29 17.52
N TRP A 15 -4.74 1.62 17.79
CA TRP A 15 -5.97 2.26 18.27
C TRP A 15 -5.78 2.90 19.64
N GLN A 16 -5.10 2.21 20.57
CA GLN A 16 -4.80 2.75 21.90
C GLN A 16 -3.97 4.04 21.79
N ARG A 17 -2.92 4.03 20.98
CA ARG A 17 -2.09 5.20 20.73
C ARG A 17 -2.88 6.38 20.14
N PHE A 18 -3.80 6.11 19.22
CA PHE A 18 -4.66 7.15 18.66
C PHE A 18 -5.66 7.69 19.67
N ASN A 19 -6.25 6.82 20.50
CA ASN A 19 -7.19 7.21 21.54
C ASN A 19 -6.50 8.07 22.61
N GLU A 20 -5.31 7.68 23.08
CA GLU A 20 -4.49 8.49 24.00
C GLU A 20 -4.14 9.86 23.41
N LYS A 21 -3.76 9.89 22.12
CA LYS A 21 -3.46 11.14 21.42
C LYS A 21 -4.69 12.05 21.27
N LEU A 22 -5.87 11.46 21.07
CA LEU A 22 -7.12 12.20 20.96
C LEU A 22 -7.56 12.76 22.32
N GLN A 23 -7.38 11.99 23.40
CA GLN A 23 -7.66 12.43 24.77
C GLN A 23 -6.68 13.51 25.28
N SER A 24 -5.41 13.44 24.87
CA SER A 24 -4.38 14.42 25.26
C SER A 24 -4.35 15.68 24.39
N SER A 25 -5.15 15.73 23.32
CA SER A 25 -5.18 16.87 22.39
C SER A 25 -5.94 18.06 22.99
N VAL A 26 -5.25 19.20 23.14
CA VAL A 26 -5.80 20.41 23.76
C VAL A 26 -6.43 21.37 22.73
N THR A 27 -5.93 21.36 21.49
CA THR A 27 -6.38 22.29 20.45
C THR A 27 -7.34 21.64 19.46
N LEU A 28 -8.23 22.44 18.86
CA LEU A 28 -9.09 21.96 17.78
C LEU A 28 -8.26 21.41 16.60
N ALA A 29 -7.17 22.10 16.25
CA ALA A 29 -6.28 21.65 15.18
C ALA A 29 -5.68 20.27 15.48
N SER A 30 -5.20 20.03 16.71
CA SER A 30 -4.66 18.72 17.10
C SER A 30 -5.74 17.63 17.16
N LEU A 31 -6.97 17.96 17.56
CA LEU A 31 -8.11 17.04 17.52
C LEU A 31 -8.44 16.64 16.06
N VAL A 32 -8.55 17.61 15.15
CA VAL A 32 -8.86 17.37 13.73
C VAL A 32 -7.76 16.56 13.05
N LEU A 33 -6.48 16.91 13.27
CA LEU A 33 -5.35 16.16 12.71
C LEU A 33 -5.27 14.73 13.26
N THR A 34 -5.58 14.53 14.55
CA THR A 34 -5.61 13.19 15.13
C THR A 34 -6.76 12.36 14.56
N ALA A 35 -7.95 12.95 14.42
CA ALA A 35 -9.08 12.29 13.77
C ALA A 35 -8.77 11.92 12.31
N TRP A 36 -8.08 12.81 11.58
CA TRP A 36 -7.62 12.54 10.22
C TRP A 36 -6.67 11.33 10.16
N GLN A 37 -5.69 11.26 11.07
CA GLN A 37 -4.75 10.13 11.14
C GLN A 37 -5.44 8.81 11.47
N ILE A 38 -6.45 8.83 12.34
CA ILE A 38 -7.31 7.67 12.61
C ILE A 38 -8.04 7.24 11.33
N GLY A 39 -8.58 8.20 10.57
CA GLY A 39 -9.24 7.94 9.29
C GLY A 39 -8.32 7.26 8.28
N LEU A 40 -7.08 7.75 8.13
CA LEU A 40 -6.08 7.13 7.26
C LEU A 40 -5.73 5.70 7.70
N TRP A 41 -5.51 5.50 9.01
CA TRP A 41 -5.24 4.17 9.55
C TRP A 41 -6.39 3.21 9.28
N PHE A 42 -7.63 3.64 9.53
CA PHE A 42 -8.81 2.83 9.28
C PHE A 42 -8.96 2.49 7.79
N ALA A 43 -8.78 3.48 6.91
CA ALA A 43 -8.84 3.28 5.47
C ALA A 43 -7.78 2.27 4.99
N ARG A 44 -6.54 2.39 5.48
CA ARG A 44 -5.47 1.41 5.21
C ARG A 44 -5.89 0.00 5.65
N THR A 45 -6.33 -0.16 6.89
CA THR A 45 -6.75 -1.46 7.45
C THR A 45 -7.87 -2.09 6.63
N LEU A 46 -8.86 -1.29 6.20
CA LEU A 46 -9.95 -1.75 5.36
C LEU A 46 -9.45 -2.23 3.99
N VAL A 47 -8.52 -1.49 3.37
CA VAL A 47 -7.92 -1.86 2.08
C VAL A 47 -7.10 -3.15 2.22
N GLU A 48 -6.22 -3.25 3.21
CA GLU A 48 -5.42 -4.46 3.47
C GLU A 48 -6.31 -5.67 3.75
N TYR A 49 -7.37 -5.50 4.54
CA TYR A 49 -8.35 -6.55 4.78
C TYR A 49 -9.00 -7.04 3.47
N GLN A 50 -9.45 -6.12 2.62
CA GLN A 50 -10.07 -6.47 1.34
C GLN A 50 -9.08 -7.17 0.41
N LEU A 51 -7.84 -6.69 0.31
CA LEU A 51 -6.80 -7.28 -0.50
C LEU A 51 -6.47 -8.70 -0.04
N ASN A 52 -6.26 -8.90 1.26
CA ASN A 52 -5.96 -10.22 1.82
C ASN A 52 -7.15 -11.18 1.71
N ARG A 53 -8.39 -10.68 1.80
CA ARG A 53 -9.60 -11.49 1.58
C ARG A 53 -9.70 -11.96 0.14
N ARG A 54 -9.50 -11.04 -0.82
CA ARG A 54 -9.53 -11.38 -2.26
C ARG A 54 -8.39 -12.33 -2.64
N ALA A 55 -7.19 -12.14 -2.09
CA ALA A 55 -6.05 -13.02 -2.34
C ALA A 55 -6.23 -14.48 -1.85
N LYS A 56 -7.16 -14.74 -0.92
CA LYS A 56 -7.50 -16.10 -0.47
C LYS A 56 -8.45 -16.83 -1.42
N GLN A 57 -9.17 -16.12 -2.27
CA GLN A 57 -10.12 -16.72 -3.21
C GLN A 57 -9.41 -17.68 -4.16
N PRO A 58 -10.07 -18.77 -4.60
CA PRO A 58 -9.48 -19.70 -5.56
C PRO A 58 -9.17 -18.96 -6.86
N GLU A 59 -7.93 -19.09 -7.32
CA GLU A 59 -7.45 -18.39 -8.50
C GLU A 59 -7.27 -19.37 -9.65
N ILE A 60 -7.71 -18.97 -10.85
CA ILE A 60 -7.61 -19.81 -12.04
C ILE A 60 -6.18 -19.70 -12.57
N TRP A 61 -5.42 -20.77 -12.38
CA TRP A 61 -4.06 -20.87 -12.92
C TRP A 61 -4.09 -21.11 -14.42
N SER A 62 -3.46 -20.22 -15.17
CA SER A 62 -3.22 -20.39 -16.61
C SER A 62 -2.18 -21.48 -16.89
N ASN A 63 -2.09 -21.89 -18.16
CA ASN A 63 -1.04 -22.78 -18.64
C ASN A 63 0.24 -21.98 -18.92
N CYS A 64 1.39 -22.64 -18.78
CA CYS A 64 2.68 -22.05 -19.13
C CYS A 64 2.78 -21.84 -20.64
N ALA A 65 3.14 -20.62 -21.06
CA ALA A 65 3.30 -20.28 -22.49
C ALA A 65 4.40 -21.09 -23.21
N HIS A 66 5.38 -21.63 -22.49
CA HIS A 66 6.50 -22.37 -23.09
C HIS A 66 6.27 -23.89 -23.20
N CYS A 67 5.65 -24.51 -22.21
CA CYS A 67 5.52 -25.98 -22.14
C CYS A 67 4.07 -26.47 -22.03
N GLY A 68 3.08 -25.57 -22.00
CA GLY A 68 1.66 -25.91 -21.89
C GLY A 68 1.22 -26.49 -20.54
N SER A 69 2.15 -26.82 -19.62
CA SER A 69 1.81 -27.36 -18.31
C SER A 69 1.08 -26.34 -17.44
N ARG A 70 0.10 -26.81 -16.66
CA ARG A 70 -0.66 -25.97 -15.73
C ARG A 70 0.27 -25.38 -14.66
N LEU A 71 0.12 -24.09 -14.38
CA LEU A 71 0.89 -23.43 -13.32
C LEU A 71 0.41 -23.90 -11.94
N HIS A 72 1.35 -24.05 -11.00
CA HIS A 72 1.05 -24.41 -9.63
C HIS A 72 1.40 -23.26 -8.68
N SER A 73 0.55 -23.08 -7.67
CA SER A 73 0.81 -22.15 -6.57
C SER A 73 2.09 -22.56 -5.82
N LYS A 74 2.97 -21.60 -5.57
CA LYS A 74 4.15 -21.75 -4.70
C LYS A 74 3.92 -21.20 -3.29
N GLY A 75 2.69 -20.80 -2.98
CA GLY A 75 2.32 -20.21 -1.71
C GLY A 75 2.08 -18.71 -1.81
N PHE A 76 2.13 -18.05 -0.65
CA PHE A 76 1.87 -16.63 -0.52
C PHE A 76 3.18 -15.84 -0.40
N VAL A 77 3.27 -14.75 -1.14
CA VAL A 77 4.37 -13.77 -1.08
C VAL A 77 3.79 -12.44 -0.63
N SER A 78 4.48 -11.74 0.27
CA SER A 78 4.08 -10.40 0.69
C SER A 78 4.38 -9.36 -0.40
N ARG A 79 3.49 -8.40 -0.57
CA ARG A 79 3.71 -7.19 -1.36
C ARG A 79 3.34 -5.99 -0.51
N ARG A 80 4.12 -4.93 -0.67
CA ARG A 80 3.82 -3.60 -0.13
C ARG A 80 3.75 -2.58 -1.26
N MET A 81 2.87 -1.61 -1.14
CA MET A 81 2.76 -0.48 -2.06
C MET A 81 2.42 0.78 -1.29
N LEU A 82 2.98 1.89 -1.70
CA LEU A 82 2.68 3.18 -1.13
C LEU A 82 1.49 3.85 -1.83
N THR A 83 0.51 4.24 -1.03
CA THR A 83 -0.78 4.83 -1.45
C THR A 83 -1.01 6.16 -0.74
N ILE A 84 -2.09 6.86 -1.10
CA ILE A 84 -2.53 8.05 -0.37
C ILE A 84 -2.93 7.77 1.09
N VAL A 85 -3.25 6.52 1.43
CA VAL A 85 -3.56 6.08 2.79
C VAL A 85 -2.36 5.46 3.51
N GLY A 86 -1.14 5.67 2.97
CA GLY A 86 0.08 5.11 3.53
C GLY A 86 0.55 3.83 2.84
N TRP A 87 1.49 3.15 3.49
CA TRP A 87 1.96 1.83 3.05
C TRP A 87 0.84 0.81 3.23
N VAL A 88 0.44 0.15 2.15
CA VAL A 88 -0.53 -0.95 2.17
C VAL A 88 0.21 -2.24 1.92
N GLU A 89 0.04 -3.22 2.81
CA GLU A 89 0.67 -4.53 2.73
C GLU A 89 -0.35 -5.67 2.59
N TRP A 90 -0.07 -6.61 1.69
CA TRP A 90 -0.94 -7.76 1.48
C TRP A 90 -0.18 -8.98 0.99
N LYS A 91 -0.76 -10.15 1.24
CA LYS A 91 -0.26 -11.42 0.73
C LYS A 91 -0.93 -11.75 -0.60
N ARG A 92 -0.16 -12.25 -1.56
CA ARG A 92 -0.64 -12.67 -2.89
C ARG A 92 -0.07 -14.03 -3.25
N ARG A 93 -0.78 -14.79 -4.08
CA ARG A 93 -0.29 -16.09 -4.56
C ARG A 93 0.63 -15.92 -5.76
N VAL A 94 1.67 -16.74 -5.82
CA VAL A 94 2.61 -16.75 -6.95
C VAL A 94 2.57 -18.13 -7.60
N GLY A 95 2.34 -18.15 -8.91
CA GLY A 95 2.37 -19.35 -9.74
C GLY A 95 3.72 -19.53 -10.39
N ARG A 96 4.19 -20.78 -10.46
CA ARG A 96 5.36 -21.15 -11.24
C ARG A 96 5.12 -22.45 -12.00
N CYS A 97 5.71 -22.56 -13.18
CA CYS A 97 5.66 -23.79 -13.97
C CYS A 97 6.40 -24.94 -13.24
N PRO A 98 5.85 -26.17 -13.20
CA PRO A 98 6.53 -27.32 -12.63
C PRO A 98 7.86 -27.64 -13.35
N ASN A 99 7.91 -27.43 -14.67
CA ASN A 99 9.11 -27.64 -15.50
C ASN A 99 10.12 -26.50 -15.41
N ARG A 100 9.90 -25.52 -14.53
CA ARG A 100 10.81 -24.38 -14.27
C ARG A 100 11.23 -23.58 -15.50
N CYS A 101 10.36 -23.48 -16.52
CA CYS A 101 10.61 -22.63 -17.69
C CYS A 101 10.96 -21.19 -17.27
N VAL A 102 11.91 -20.57 -17.97
CA VAL A 102 12.31 -19.18 -17.75
C VAL A 102 11.10 -18.26 -17.98
N GLY A 103 10.93 -17.23 -17.13
CA GLY A 103 9.80 -16.28 -17.27
C GLY A 103 8.43 -16.83 -16.87
N SER A 104 8.31 -18.07 -16.38
CA SER A 104 7.02 -18.68 -16.03
C SER A 104 6.40 -18.23 -14.68
N HIS A 105 6.83 -17.10 -14.14
CA HIS A 105 6.24 -16.53 -12.93
C HIS A 105 4.98 -15.76 -13.29
N VAL A 106 3.84 -16.18 -12.74
CA VAL A 106 2.56 -15.50 -12.95
C VAL A 106 1.96 -15.14 -11.61
N ILE A 107 1.46 -13.91 -11.52
CA ILE A 107 0.83 -13.34 -10.33
C ILE A 107 -0.54 -12.80 -10.78
N PRO A 108 -1.56 -13.66 -10.94
CA PRO A 108 -2.82 -13.25 -11.55
C PRO A 108 -3.51 -12.12 -10.76
N PHE A 109 -3.35 -12.14 -9.44
CA PHE A 109 -3.89 -11.12 -8.56
C PHE A 109 -3.36 -9.70 -8.85
N ASP A 110 -2.12 -9.54 -9.31
CA ASP A 110 -1.61 -8.22 -9.73
C ASP A 110 -2.35 -7.69 -10.95
N GLY A 111 -2.59 -8.57 -11.94
CA GLY A 111 -3.32 -8.22 -13.16
C GLY A 111 -4.77 -7.83 -12.86
N ALA A 112 -5.43 -8.54 -11.94
CA ALA A 112 -6.77 -8.19 -11.48
C ALA A 112 -6.83 -6.83 -10.77
N LEU A 113 -5.74 -6.42 -10.13
CA LEU A 113 -5.61 -5.09 -9.50
C LEU A 113 -5.11 -4.01 -10.48
N GLY A 114 -4.73 -4.36 -11.71
CA GLY A 114 -4.13 -3.43 -12.67
C GLY A 114 -2.73 -2.94 -12.28
N ILE A 115 -2.00 -3.72 -11.47
CA ILE A 115 -0.71 -3.33 -10.93
C ILE A 115 0.42 -3.94 -11.77
N SER A 116 1.41 -3.13 -12.13
CA SER A 116 2.58 -3.59 -12.86
C SER A 116 3.59 -4.32 -11.96
N ALA A 117 4.44 -5.16 -12.57
CA ALA A 117 5.54 -5.79 -11.88
C ALA A 117 6.48 -4.72 -11.28
N TYR A 118 6.97 -4.95 -10.06
CA TYR A 118 7.88 -4.06 -9.32
C TYR A 118 7.35 -2.66 -8.97
N GLN A 119 6.12 -2.30 -9.35
CA GLN A 119 5.50 -1.05 -8.95
C GLN A 119 5.42 -0.95 -7.42
N GLN A 120 6.08 0.07 -6.86
CA GLN A 120 6.12 0.34 -5.41
C GLN A 120 5.21 1.49 -4.99
N THR A 121 4.84 2.37 -5.93
CA THR A 121 3.99 3.53 -5.70
C THR A 121 2.72 3.40 -6.53
N SER A 122 1.63 3.81 -5.92
CA SER A 122 0.32 3.85 -6.53
C SER A 122 0.18 5.05 -7.47
N MET A 123 -0.76 4.96 -8.42
CA MET A 123 -0.95 6.02 -9.42
C MET A 123 -1.68 7.24 -8.85
N GLU A 124 -2.56 7.05 -7.87
CA GLU A 124 -3.23 8.16 -7.20
C GLU A 124 -2.25 9.05 -6.44
N LEU A 125 -1.24 8.45 -5.78
CA LEU A 125 -0.21 9.21 -5.07
C LEU A 125 0.70 9.97 -6.04
N VAL A 126 1.09 9.34 -7.16
CA VAL A 126 1.90 10.00 -8.19
C VAL A 126 1.14 11.20 -8.77
N ARG A 127 -0.14 11.03 -9.11
CA ARG A 127 -0.97 12.14 -9.64
C ARG A 127 -1.09 13.30 -8.65
N LEU A 128 -1.34 13.00 -7.37
CA LEU A 128 -1.39 14.02 -6.32
C LEU A 128 -0.04 14.74 -6.17
N GLY A 129 1.06 13.99 -6.15
CA GLY A 129 2.41 14.55 -6.08
C GLY A 129 2.74 15.46 -7.27
N CYS A 130 2.42 15.03 -8.49
CA CYS A 130 2.59 15.84 -9.69
C CYS A 130 1.76 17.13 -9.63
N LEU A 131 0.50 17.06 -9.19
CA LEU A 131 -0.34 18.25 -9.04
C LEU A 131 0.24 19.22 -8.02
N LEU A 132 0.70 18.74 -6.87
CA LEU A 132 1.30 19.61 -5.85
C LEU A 132 2.59 20.27 -6.36
N ALA A 133 3.41 19.56 -7.13
CA ALA A 133 4.64 20.10 -7.70
C ALA A 133 4.42 21.20 -8.75
N VAL A 134 3.24 21.28 -9.38
CA VAL A 134 2.90 22.37 -10.30
C VAL A 134 2.70 23.69 -9.53
N PHE A 135 2.17 23.63 -8.32
CA PHE A 135 1.75 24.81 -7.57
C PHE A 135 2.68 25.19 -6.42
N LEU A 136 3.55 24.28 -5.98
CA LEU A 136 4.34 24.44 -4.77
C LEU A 136 5.81 24.09 -4.99
N PRO A 137 6.73 24.77 -4.28
CA PRO A 137 8.10 24.30 -4.15
C PRO A 137 8.14 22.86 -3.62
N PHE A 138 9.10 22.07 -4.09
CA PHE A 138 9.20 20.65 -3.80
C PHE A 138 9.16 20.33 -2.29
N GLU A 139 9.88 21.10 -1.48
CA GLU A 139 9.93 20.91 -0.02
C GLU A 139 8.54 21.06 0.62
N LEU A 140 7.76 22.05 0.18
CA LEU A 140 6.42 22.28 0.68
C LEU A 140 5.44 21.20 0.21
N ALA A 141 5.59 20.72 -1.04
CA ALA A 141 4.82 19.60 -1.56
C ALA A 141 5.06 18.32 -0.74
N VAL A 142 6.32 18.06 -0.36
CA VAL A 142 6.70 16.93 0.49
C VAL A 142 6.10 17.06 1.89
N GLN A 143 6.19 18.23 2.52
CA GLN A 143 5.62 18.46 3.85
C GLN A 143 4.10 18.28 3.85
N LEU A 144 3.40 18.79 2.83
CA LEU A 144 1.95 18.63 2.71
C LEU A 144 1.57 17.18 2.44
N LEU A 145 2.28 16.46 1.57
CA LEU A 145 2.06 15.02 1.38
C LEU A 145 2.28 14.24 2.67
N ALA A 146 3.26 14.61 3.47
CA ALA A 146 3.51 13.96 4.76
C ALA A 146 2.37 14.22 5.76
N GLN A 147 1.81 15.43 5.79
CA GLN A 147 0.66 15.76 6.63
C GLN A 147 -0.62 15.07 6.15
N LEU A 148 -0.85 15.03 4.84
CA LEU A 148 -2.07 14.47 4.23
C LEU A 148 -2.09 12.95 4.23
N CYS A 149 -0.97 12.30 3.98
CA CYS A 149 -0.91 10.84 3.83
C CYS A 149 -0.25 10.14 5.03
N GLY A 150 0.33 10.89 5.98
CA GLY A 150 1.07 10.31 7.12
C GLY A 150 2.39 9.63 6.73
N ILE A 151 2.96 9.97 5.56
CA ILE A 151 4.16 9.34 5.00
C ILE A 151 5.34 10.32 5.03
N GLY A 152 6.47 9.95 5.65
CA GLY A 152 7.71 10.69 5.48
C GLY A 152 8.33 10.41 4.11
N ILE A 153 8.42 11.42 3.25
CA ILE A 153 9.12 11.34 1.96
C ILE A 153 10.49 11.99 2.17
N SER A 154 11.59 11.24 2.05
CA SER A 154 12.96 11.77 2.18
C SER A 154 13.62 11.98 0.82
N GLU A 155 14.49 13.00 0.71
CA GLU A 155 15.16 13.38 -0.54
C GLU A 155 16.31 12.45 -0.98
N THR A 156 16.76 11.52 -0.11
CA THR A 156 17.92 10.68 -0.38
C THR A 156 17.55 9.26 -0.83
N PRO A 157 18.06 8.78 -1.98
CA PRO A 157 18.15 7.35 -2.25
C PRO A 157 19.42 6.85 -1.54
N CYS A 158 19.32 6.46 -0.28
CA CYS A 158 20.42 5.80 0.41
C CYS A 158 20.02 4.37 0.77
N GLY A 159 20.88 3.42 0.42
CA GLY A 159 20.67 1.99 0.61
C GLY A 159 20.41 1.62 2.07
N THR A 160 19.79 0.46 2.25
CA THR A 160 19.42 -0.19 3.51
C THR A 160 18.27 0.45 4.30
N GLY A 161 17.07 -0.11 4.10
CA GLY A 161 16.10 -0.30 5.20
C GLY A 161 15.02 0.76 5.43
N CYS A 162 15.04 1.91 4.74
CA CYS A 162 13.95 2.90 4.80
C CYS A 162 13.40 3.18 3.39
N SER A 163 12.08 3.10 3.27
CA SER A 163 11.35 3.11 2.00
C SER A 163 11.17 4.54 1.47
N SER A 164 12.15 5.11 0.77
CA SER A 164 12.04 6.43 0.13
C SER A 164 11.40 6.36 -1.26
N LEU A 165 10.53 7.32 -1.61
CA LEU A 165 10.06 7.51 -2.99
C LEU A 165 11.08 8.32 -3.78
N GLY A 166 11.48 7.81 -4.94
CA GLY A 166 12.02 8.63 -6.03
C GLY A 166 10.90 9.38 -6.75
N ILE A 167 10.29 10.40 -6.12
CA ILE A 167 9.39 11.31 -6.86
C ILE A 167 10.18 12.13 -7.90
N LYS A 168 11.50 12.35 -7.70
CA LYS A 168 12.36 12.99 -8.70
C LYS A 168 12.36 12.31 -10.06
N GLN A 169 12.04 11.00 -10.16
CA GLN A 169 11.97 10.30 -11.45
C GLN A 169 10.70 10.60 -12.25
N TYR A 170 9.70 11.24 -11.64
CA TYR A 170 8.41 11.55 -12.28
C TYR A 170 8.16 13.07 -12.41
N ILE A 171 9.04 13.91 -11.86
CA ILE A 171 8.87 15.38 -11.79
C ILE A 171 10.04 16.11 -12.50
N SER A 172 10.77 15.45 -13.38
CA SER A 172 11.75 16.09 -14.28
C SER A 172 11.42 15.78 -15.73
#